data_AF-A0AAN1GRK0-F1
#
_entry.id   AF-A0AAN1GRK0-F1
#
_cell.length_a   1.000
_cell.length_b   1.000
_cell.length_c   1.000
_cell.angle_alpha   90.00
_cell.angle_beta   90.00
_cell.angle_gamma   90.00
#
_symmetry.space_group_name_H-M   'P 1'
#
loop_
_entity.id
_entity.type
_entity.pdbx_description
1 polymer ?
#
loop_
_entity_poly.entity_id
_entity_poly.type
_entity_poly.pdbx_seq_one_letter_code
_entity_poly.pdbx_strand_id
1 'polypeptide(L)'
;MTSLREYGVGQRHIQQALERFKSRDLGGVTYTPSMNTYIRCPIAFELWDLKPVVRMALRFVDMIIDPNDFTSQRYQSELSSFGFDIIRFDEKRQRRLGMRGFNVDELADPHRVFWSPSMLEQRNVFADPVAAESAKAEVNSVTRSVFVRNSEFSRRVRQAANGVCDACKRKTFQTPSGYWFLEVHHKTWLSEGGADTIENMVALCPNCHRQEHFGSTRRYW
;
A
#
# COMPACT_ATOMS: atom_id res chain seq x y z
N MET A 1 22.60 27.64 11.41
CA MET A 1 21.17 27.36 11.69
C MET A 1 21.12 26.17 12.62
N THR A 2 20.44 26.29 13.76
CA THR A 2 20.33 25.20 14.74
C THR A 2 19.53 24.02 14.18
N SER A 3 20.06 22.82 14.39
CA SER A 3 19.60 21.49 13.98
C SER A 3 18.55 20.92 14.93
N LEU A 4 17.80 19.89 14.51
CA LEU A 4 16.87 19.17 15.38
C LEU A 4 17.60 18.52 16.55
N ARG A 5 18.77 17.93 16.31
CA ARG A 5 19.58 17.29 17.36
C ARG A 5 20.02 18.29 18.43
N GLU A 6 20.40 19.50 18.05
CA GLU A 6 20.76 20.56 19.00
C GLU A 6 19.57 21.02 19.85
N TYR A 7 18.35 20.92 19.33
CA TYR A 7 17.12 21.13 20.12
C TYR A 7 16.74 19.91 20.98
N GLY A 8 17.50 18.82 20.97
CA GLY A 8 17.15 17.58 21.67
C GLY A 8 16.08 16.75 20.94
N VAL A 9 15.72 17.11 19.71
CA VAL A 9 14.77 16.34 18.89
C VAL A 9 15.48 15.15 18.24
N GLY A 10 14.85 13.99 18.30
CA GLY A 10 15.36 12.74 17.76
C GLY A 10 14.24 11.89 17.16
N GLN A 11 14.58 10.68 16.70
CA GLN A 11 13.62 9.78 16.06
C GLN A 11 12.36 9.54 16.89
N ARG A 12 12.51 9.32 18.21
CA ARG A 12 11.40 9.12 19.15
C ARG A 12 10.41 10.28 19.15
N HIS A 13 10.90 11.52 19.14
CA HIS A 13 10.04 12.72 19.14
C HIS A 13 9.25 12.85 17.84
N ILE A 14 9.87 12.50 16.70
CA ILE A 14 9.19 12.47 15.41
C ILE A 14 8.13 11.35 15.39
N GLN A 15 8.43 10.16 15.91
CA GLN A 15 7.45 9.07 16.01
C GLN A 15 6.27 9.46 16.92
N GLN A 16 6.53 10.03 18.10
CA GLN A 16 5.49 10.52 19.00
C GLN A 16 4.61 11.59 18.34
N ALA A 17 5.19 12.45 17.50
CA ALA A 17 4.43 13.45 16.76
C ALA A 17 3.46 12.76 15.78
N LEU A 18 3.95 11.78 15.02
CA LEU A 18 3.12 11.00 14.09
C LEU A 18 1.96 10.28 14.81
N GLU A 19 2.21 9.70 15.99
CA GLU A 19 1.15 9.06 16.79
C GLU A 19 0.07 10.04 17.26
N ARG A 20 0.43 11.28 17.62
CA ARG A 20 -0.55 12.35 17.91
C ARG A 20 -1.39 12.72 16.69
N PHE A 21 -0.77 12.79 15.51
CA PHE A 21 -1.52 13.06 14.29
C PHE A 21 -2.52 11.94 13.96
N LYS A 22 -2.15 10.67 14.18
CA LYS A 22 -3.06 9.53 14.03
C LYS A 22 -4.24 9.58 15.00
N SER A 23 -3.99 9.91 16.26
CA SER A 23 -5.04 9.99 17.28
C SER A 23 -5.92 11.24 17.18
N ARG A 24 -5.65 12.12 16.19
CA ARG A 24 -6.29 13.44 16.01
C ARG A 24 -6.14 14.36 17.22
N ASP A 25 -5.14 14.11 18.06
CA ASP A 25 -4.85 14.91 19.22
C ASP A 25 -3.84 16.02 18.89
N LEU A 26 -4.36 17.09 18.30
CA LEU A 26 -3.57 18.18 17.73
C LEU A 26 -3.38 19.36 18.69
N GLY A 27 -3.96 19.30 19.89
CA GLY A 27 -3.82 20.32 20.93
C GLY A 27 -4.22 21.74 20.52
N GLY A 28 -5.17 21.89 19.58
CA GLY A 28 -5.68 23.19 19.10
C GLY A 28 -4.73 23.98 18.20
N VAL A 29 -3.63 23.38 17.74
CA VAL A 29 -2.59 24.07 16.97
C VAL A 29 -2.95 24.16 15.49
N THR A 30 -2.87 25.37 14.92
CA THR A 30 -2.90 25.57 13.47
C THR A 30 -1.53 25.29 12.86
N TYR A 31 -1.52 24.64 11.70
CA TYR A 31 -0.31 24.25 11.01
C TYR A 31 -0.37 24.67 9.54
N THR A 32 0.71 25.29 9.07
CA THR A 32 0.92 25.51 7.64
C THR A 32 1.45 24.20 7.02
N PRO A 33 0.70 23.54 6.12
CA PRO A 33 1.15 22.33 5.46
C PRO A 33 2.37 22.58 4.59
N SER A 34 3.06 21.50 4.22
CA SER A 34 4.11 21.59 3.20
C SER A 34 3.46 21.67 1.82
N MET A 35 4.08 22.41 0.89
CA MET A 35 3.53 22.53 -0.46
C MET A 35 3.78 21.28 -1.32
N ASN A 36 4.79 20.47 -1.02
CA ASN A 36 5.11 19.29 -1.82
C ASN A 36 6.02 18.29 -1.10
N THR A 37 6.32 18.50 0.19
CA THR A 37 7.32 17.69 0.89
C THR A 37 6.68 16.98 2.07
N TYR A 38 6.81 15.67 2.08
CA TYR A 38 6.19 14.76 3.03
C TYR A 38 7.25 13.86 3.67
N ILE A 39 6.94 13.38 4.86
CA ILE A 39 7.73 12.40 5.61
C ILE A 39 6.99 11.07 5.60
N ARG A 40 7.72 9.97 5.37
CA ARG A 40 7.19 8.61 5.46
C ARG A 40 7.72 7.94 6.71
N CYS A 41 6.81 7.36 7.51
CA CYS A 41 7.20 6.61 8.70
C CYS A 41 7.87 5.29 8.28
N PRO A 42 9.06 4.93 8.81
CA PRO A 42 9.72 3.67 8.46
C PRO A 42 9.00 2.44 9.00
N ILE A 43 8.11 2.60 9.99
CA ILE A 43 7.40 1.48 10.64
C ILE A 43 6.00 1.31 10.02
N ALA A 44 5.20 2.38 10.03
CA ALA A 44 3.82 2.32 9.56
C ALA A 44 3.68 2.53 8.05
N PHE A 45 4.74 2.97 7.36
CA PHE A 45 4.76 3.32 5.94
C PHE A 45 3.77 4.41 5.50
N GLU A 46 3.18 5.10 6.46
CA GLU A 46 2.26 6.21 6.24
C GLU A 46 2.98 7.51 5.86
N LEU A 47 2.26 8.35 5.13
CA LEU A 47 2.73 9.64 4.65
C LEU A 47 2.13 10.79 5.46
N TRP A 48 2.97 11.72 5.91
CA TRP A 48 2.55 12.90 6.67
C TRP A 48 3.25 14.17 6.17
N ASP A 49 2.60 15.33 6.29
CA ASP A 49 3.23 16.62 5.93
C ASP A 49 4.47 16.87 6.79
N LEU A 50 5.57 17.31 6.17
CA LEU A 50 6.84 17.48 6.90
C LEU A 50 6.79 18.59 7.95
N LYS A 51 6.39 19.82 7.56
CA LYS A 51 6.39 20.98 8.48
C LYS A 51 5.57 20.76 9.76
N PRO A 52 4.32 20.27 9.69
CA PRO A 52 3.49 20.04 10.86
C PRO A 52 4.07 18.96 11.79
N VAL A 53 4.63 17.89 11.23
CA VAL A 53 5.28 16.83 12.01
C VAL A 53 6.49 17.34 12.77
N VAL A 54 7.39 18.08 12.10
CA VAL A 54 8.57 18.65 12.75
C VAL A 54 8.17 19.66 13.82
N ARG A 55 7.18 20.51 13.53
CA ARG A 55 6.65 21.47 14.51
C ARG A 55 6.12 20.77 15.76
N MET A 56 5.33 19.71 15.60
CA MET A 56 4.82 18.95 16.74
C MET A 56 5.96 18.34 17.57
N ALA A 57 6.96 17.76 16.90
CA ALA A 57 8.11 17.18 17.58
C ALA A 57 8.93 18.18 18.40
N LEU A 58 9.09 19.41 17.90
CA LEU A 58 9.74 20.50 18.63
C LEU A 58 8.98 20.89 19.91
N ARG A 59 7.65 20.73 19.95
CA ARG A 59 6.88 21.03 21.18
C ARG A 59 7.16 20.04 22.31
N PHE A 60 7.60 18.82 22.02
CA PHE A 60 7.97 17.87 23.07
C PHE A 60 9.25 18.24 23.82
N VAL A 61 10.02 19.19 23.28
CA VAL A 61 11.23 19.74 23.89
C VAL A 61 11.06 21.23 24.20
N ASP A 62 9.81 21.67 24.39
CA ASP A 62 9.41 23.05 24.71
C ASP A 62 9.90 24.12 23.69
N MET A 63 10.24 23.70 22.47
CA MET A 63 10.65 24.57 21.38
C MET A 63 9.46 24.94 20.51
N ILE A 64 9.26 26.24 20.27
CA ILE A 64 8.20 26.76 19.40
C ILE A 64 8.84 27.54 18.27
N ILE A 65 8.63 27.09 17.03
CA ILE A 65 9.10 27.72 15.80
C ILE A 65 7.91 27.94 14.87
N ASP A 66 7.77 29.12 14.24
CA ASP A 66 6.71 29.37 13.25
C ASP A 66 6.88 28.45 12.02
N PRO A 67 5.82 27.88 11.42
CA PRO A 67 5.98 27.05 10.23
C PRO A 67 6.53 27.81 9.03
N ASN A 68 6.44 29.15 9.04
CA ASN A 68 7.03 30.03 8.03
C ASN A 68 8.50 30.36 8.32
N ASP A 69 8.97 30.19 9.56
CA ASP A 69 10.37 30.41 9.96
C ASP A 69 11.31 29.29 9.49
N PHE A 70 10.76 28.22 8.89
CA PHE A 70 11.58 27.21 8.25
C PHE A 70 10.99 26.68 6.94
N THR A 71 11.91 26.34 6.04
CA THR A 71 11.60 25.68 4.78
C THR A 71 11.54 24.18 5.00
N SER A 72 10.77 23.47 4.16
CA SER A 72 10.70 22.01 4.24
C SER A 72 12.04 21.32 3.98
N GLN A 73 13.07 22.05 3.50
CA GLN A 73 14.43 21.55 3.30
C GLN A 73 15.28 21.52 4.57
N ARG A 74 15.01 22.43 5.53
CA ARG A 74 15.90 22.72 6.68
C ARG A 74 16.33 21.47 7.44
N TYR A 75 15.42 20.52 7.64
CA TYR A 75 15.65 19.35 8.50
C TYR A 75 15.64 18.01 7.75
N GLN A 76 15.59 17.99 6.42
CA GLN A 76 15.44 16.74 5.66
C GLN A 76 16.59 15.76 5.89
N SER A 77 17.82 16.26 5.92
CA SER A 77 19.00 15.42 6.16
C SER A 77 18.97 14.77 7.54
N GLU A 78 18.53 15.51 8.56
CA GLU A 78 18.41 14.97 9.92
C GLU A 78 17.29 13.95 10.03
N LEU A 79 16.12 14.24 9.44
CA LEU A 79 14.99 13.31 9.38
C LEU A 79 15.38 12.01 8.65
N SER A 80 16.13 12.12 7.56
CA SER A 80 16.71 10.96 6.86
C SER A 80 17.67 10.18 7.76
N SER A 81 18.54 10.87 8.52
CA SER A 81 19.42 10.23 9.51
C SER A 81 18.68 9.57 10.68
N PHE A 82 17.44 10.00 10.97
CA PHE A 82 16.55 9.38 11.94
C PHE A 82 15.77 8.19 11.35
N GLY A 83 16.03 7.82 10.10
CA GLY A 83 15.40 6.67 9.44
C GLY A 83 14.08 6.99 8.73
N PHE A 84 13.71 8.25 8.56
CA PHE A 84 12.49 8.61 7.83
C PHE A 84 12.76 8.88 6.36
N ASP A 85 11.92 8.35 5.48
CA ASP A 85 12.00 8.68 4.06
C ASP A 85 11.35 10.04 3.80
N ILE A 86 11.90 10.79 2.84
CA ILE A 86 11.32 12.05 2.40
C ILE A 86 10.72 11.87 1.02
N ILE A 87 9.47 12.27 0.86
CA ILE A 87 8.79 12.26 -0.44
C ILE A 87 8.62 13.71 -0.89
N ARG A 88 9.03 13.99 -2.13
CA ARG A 88 8.91 15.32 -2.73
C ARG A 88 8.22 15.24 -4.07
N PHE A 89 7.03 15.82 -4.13
CA PHE A 89 6.29 15.98 -5.37
C PHE A 89 6.91 17.09 -6.22
N ASP A 90 6.88 16.90 -7.54
CA ASP A 90 7.44 17.86 -8.48
C ASP A 90 6.60 19.15 -8.50
N GLU A 91 5.29 19.01 -8.49
CA GLU A 91 4.36 20.13 -8.43
C GLU A 91 4.14 20.63 -6.98
N LYS A 92 4.33 21.94 -6.77
CA LYS A 92 4.06 22.63 -5.50
C LYS A 92 2.57 22.97 -5.36
N ARG A 93 1.81 22.07 -4.76
CA ARG A 93 0.41 22.29 -4.38
C ARG A 93 0.05 21.52 -3.12
N GLN A 94 -0.83 22.09 -2.32
CA GLN A 94 -1.35 21.38 -1.14
C GLN A 94 -2.13 20.14 -1.58
N ARG A 95 -1.81 19.00 -0.96
CA ARG A 95 -2.48 17.72 -1.21
C ARG A 95 -3.26 17.23 0.00
N ARG A 96 -4.26 16.40 -0.23
CA ARG A 96 -5.02 15.66 0.79
C ARG A 96 -4.31 14.35 1.11
N LEU A 97 -3.09 14.46 1.62
CA LEU A 97 -2.26 13.35 2.09
C LEU A 97 -1.88 13.56 3.56
N GLY A 98 -1.97 12.51 4.38
CA GLY A 98 -1.73 12.57 5.82
C GLY A 98 -2.87 13.24 6.60
N MET A 99 -2.60 14.42 7.19
CA MET A 99 -3.52 15.07 8.14
C MET A 99 -4.90 15.42 7.56
N ARG A 100 -4.95 15.70 6.25
CA ARG A 100 -6.19 16.09 5.55
C ARG A 100 -6.93 14.91 4.92
N GLY A 101 -6.49 13.68 5.21
CA GLY A 101 -6.96 12.45 4.58
C GLY A 101 -5.89 11.81 3.70
N PHE A 102 -6.28 10.81 2.92
CA PHE A 102 -5.38 10.09 2.03
C PHE A 102 -6.03 9.87 0.67
N ASN A 103 -5.71 10.75 -0.28
CA ASN A 103 -6.16 10.65 -1.67
C ASN A 103 -5.10 9.91 -2.52
N VAL A 104 -5.45 8.71 -3.01
CA VAL A 104 -4.54 7.86 -3.79
C VAL A 104 -4.12 8.52 -5.10
N ASP A 105 -5.02 9.24 -5.77
CA ASP A 105 -4.73 9.88 -7.05
C ASP A 105 -3.67 10.97 -6.90
N GLU A 106 -3.72 11.73 -5.79
CA GLU A 106 -2.74 12.78 -5.49
C GLU A 106 -1.37 12.20 -5.08
N LEU A 107 -1.33 10.98 -4.54
CA LEU A 107 -0.08 10.26 -4.28
C LEU A 107 0.57 9.76 -5.57
N ALA A 108 -0.23 9.48 -6.61
CA ALA A 108 0.26 9.03 -7.90
C ALA A 108 0.92 10.14 -8.74
N ASP A 109 0.74 11.41 -8.36
CA ASP A 109 1.43 12.54 -8.97
C ASP A 109 2.96 12.32 -9.03
N PRO A 110 3.66 12.81 -10.07
CA PRO A 110 5.12 12.69 -10.16
C PRO A 110 5.83 13.19 -8.90
N HIS A 111 6.63 12.30 -8.32
CA HIS A 111 7.39 12.57 -7.11
C HIS A 111 8.68 11.76 -7.04
N ARG A 112 9.61 12.28 -6.24
CA ARG A 112 10.87 11.60 -5.89
C ARG A 112 10.81 11.15 -4.44
N VAL A 113 11.34 9.96 -4.18
CA VAL A 113 11.53 9.43 -2.84
C VAL A 113 13.02 9.46 -2.49
N PHE A 114 13.33 10.16 -1.41
CA PHE A 114 14.65 10.21 -0.80
C PHE A 114 14.65 9.23 0.37
N TRP A 115 15.13 8.03 0.10
CA TRP A 115 15.18 6.94 1.07
C TRP A 115 16.16 7.25 2.20
N SER A 116 15.77 6.90 3.42
CA SER A 116 16.71 6.89 4.55
C SER A 116 17.82 5.85 4.36
N PRO A 117 19.00 6.01 4.99
CA PRO A 117 20.09 5.03 4.90
C PRO A 117 19.65 3.61 5.24
N SER A 118 18.85 3.45 6.31
CA SER A 118 18.28 2.16 6.71
C SER A 118 17.39 1.53 5.63
N MET A 119 16.62 2.34 4.89
CA MET A 119 15.79 1.85 3.80
C MET A 119 16.61 1.52 2.55
N LEU A 120 17.69 2.26 2.28
CA LEU A 120 18.62 1.94 1.20
C LEU A 120 19.30 0.60 1.45
N GLU A 121 19.76 0.34 2.67
CA GLU A 121 20.35 -0.94 3.07
C GLU A 121 19.36 -2.10 2.83
N GLN A 122 18.11 -1.98 3.29
CA GLN A 122 17.08 -2.99 3.08
C GLN A 122 16.75 -3.24 1.60
N ARG A 123 16.72 -2.19 0.77
CA ARG A 123 16.46 -2.33 -0.67
C ARG A 123 17.65 -2.96 -1.40
N ASN A 124 18.87 -2.67 -0.96
CA ASN A 124 20.08 -3.23 -1.56
C ASN A 124 20.23 -4.73 -1.31
N VAL A 125 19.58 -5.29 -0.27
CA VAL A 125 19.51 -6.75 -0.06
C VAL A 125 18.83 -7.48 -1.22
N PHE A 126 17.93 -6.80 -1.96
CA PHE A 126 17.26 -7.34 -3.15
C PHE A 126 17.80 -6.76 -4.46
N ALA A 127 18.79 -5.87 -4.40
CA ALA A 127 19.43 -5.32 -5.58
C ALA A 127 20.46 -6.33 -6.09
N ASP A 128 20.01 -7.21 -6.97
CA ASP A 128 20.92 -8.06 -7.74
C ASP A 128 21.60 -7.19 -8.82
N PRO A 129 22.91 -6.94 -8.74
CA PRO A 129 23.60 -6.06 -9.69
C PRO A 129 23.55 -6.58 -11.13
N VAL A 130 23.25 -7.87 -11.33
CA VAL A 130 23.13 -8.52 -12.63
C VAL A 130 21.74 -8.31 -13.26
N ALA A 131 20.71 -8.04 -12.47
CA ALA A 131 19.33 -7.87 -12.96
C ALA A 131 19.12 -6.56 -13.74
N ALA A 132 19.99 -5.56 -13.55
CA ALA A 132 19.89 -4.27 -14.24
C ALA A 132 20.19 -4.33 -15.75
N GLU A 133 20.88 -5.37 -16.22
CA GLU A 133 21.28 -5.51 -17.63
C GLU A 133 20.29 -6.31 -18.51
N SER A 134 19.33 -7.03 -17.91
CA SER A 134 18.35 -7.83 -18.66
C SER A 134 16.97 -7.17 -18.70
N ALA A 135 16.88 -6.00 -19.33
CA ALA A 135 15.62 -5.27 -19.52
C ALA A 135 15.22 -5.22 -21.01
N LYS A 136 15.06 -6.39 -21.64
CA LYS A 136 14.19 -6.52 -22.82
C LYS A 136 13.24 -7.67 -22.60
N ALA A 137 11.97 -7.34 -22.37
CA ALA A 137 10.90 -8.32 -22.36
C ALA A 137 10.74 -8.87 -23.79
N GLU A 138 11.09 -10.13 -23.99
CA GLU A 138 10.73 -10.85 -25.21
C GLU A 138 9.22 -11.08 -25.21
N VAL A 139 8.54 -10.52 -26.21
CA VAL A 139 7.11 -10.70 -26.40
C VAL A 139 6.89 -12.02 -27.13
N ASN A 140 6.56 -13.06 -26.38
CA ASN A 140 6.08 -14.32 -26.95
C ASN A 140 4.56 -14.27 -27.13
N SER A 141 4.07 -14.42 -28.36
CA SER A 141 2.65 -14.55 -28.63
C SER A 141 2.18 -15.97 -28.31
N VAL A 142 1.30 -16.12 -27.31
CA VAL A 142 0.69 -17.41 -26.96
C VAL A 142 -0.72 -17.47 -27.55
N THR A 143 -0.96 -18.43 -28.44
CA THR A 143 -2.32 -18.76 -28.90
C THR A 143 -2.98 -19.65 -27.85
N ARG A 144 -4.03 -19.14 -27.19
CA ARG A 144 -4.78 -19.90 -26.18
C ARG A 144 -6.18 -20.23 -26.69
N SER A 145 -6.56 -21.49 -26.64
CA SER A 145 -7.96 -21.90 -26.79
C SER A 145 -8.75 -21.46 -25.55
N VAL A 146 -9.83 -20.71 -25.77
CA VAL A 146 -10.72 -20.24 -24.72
C VAL A 146 -12.03 -21.00 -24.84
N PHE A 147 -12.41 -21.72 -23.78
CA PHE A 147 -13.75 -22.28 -23.68
C PHE A 147 -14.76 -21.16 -23.40
N VAL A 148 -15.81 -21.07 -24.21
CA VAL A 148 -16.96 -20.20 -23.92
C VAL A 148 -17.71 -20.82 -22.75
N ARG A 149 -17.66 -20.17 -21.59
CA ARG A 149 -18.31 -20.63 -20.36
C ARG A 149 -19.70 -20.04 -20.23
N ASN A 150 -20.64 -20.80 -19.70
CA ASN A 150 -21.97 -20.32 -19.37
C ASN A 150 -21.91 -19.37 -18.16
N SER A 151 -22.00 -18.07 -18.45
CA SER A 151 -21.92 -17.00 -17.45
C SER A 151 -23.10 -17.02 -16.48
N GLU A 152 -24.26 -17.55 -16.89
CA GLU A 152 -25.44 -17.67 -16.04
C GLU A 152 -25.24 -18.72 -14.96
N PHE A 153 -24.72 -19.91 -15.31
CA PHE A 153 -24.41 -20.96 -14.33
C PHE A 153 -23.36 -20.51 -13.33
N SER A 154 -22.29 -19.88 -13.83
CA SER A 154 -21.26 -19.29 -12.98
C SER A 154 -21.84 -18.25 -12.01
N ARG A 155 -22.75 -17.39 -12.49
CA ARG A 155 -23.43 -16.40 -11.64
C ARG A 155 -24.30 -17.07 -10.59
N ARG A 156 -25.09 -18.09 -10.96
CA ARG A 156 -25.97 -18.83 -10.04
C ARG A 156 -25.17 -19.52 -8.93
N VAL A 157 -24.08 -20.20 -9.27
CA VAL A 157 -23.18 -20.85 -8.30
C VAL A 157 -22.59 -19.84 -7.33
N ARG A 158 -22.07 -18.71 -7.84
CA ARG A 158 -21.54 -17.63 -6.99
C ARG A 158 -22.58 -17.04 -6.05
N GLN A 159 -23.80 -16.82 -6.53
CA GLN A 159 -24.89 -16.28 -5.73
C GLN A 159 -25.36 -17.26 -4.66
N ALA A 160 -25.50 -18.54 -5.00
CA ALA A 160 -25.89 -19.59 -4.07
C ALA A 160 -24.88 -19.76 -2.92
N ALA A 161 -23.58 -19.59 -3.19
CA ALA A 161 -22.53 -19.66 -2.18
C ALA A 161 -22.57 -18.50 -1.15
N ASN A 162 -23.25 -17.40 -1.46
CA ASN A 162 -23.43 -16.23 -0.56
C ASN A 162 -22.14 -15.76 0.15
N GLY A 163 -21.02 -15.76 -0.60
CA GLY A 163 -19.71 -15.35 -0.12
C GLY A 163 -18.96 -16.37 0.73
N VAL A 164 -19.49 -17.58 0.93
CA VAL A 164 -18.82 -18.67 1.63
C VAL A 164 -18.09 -19.56 0.62
N CYS A 165 -16.80 -19.77 0.82
CA CYS A 165 -15.99 -20.65 -0.03
C CYS A 165 -16.38 -22.12 0.17
N ASP A 166 -16.63 -22.86 -0.92
CA ASP A 166 -17.01 -24.27 -0.83
C ASP A 166 -15.90 -25.13 -0.22
N ALA A 167 -14.62 -24.78 -0.40
CA ALA A 167 -13.49 -25.55 0.11
C ALA A 167 -13.24 -25.32 1.60
N CYS A 168 -12.87 -24.09 1.96
CA CYS A 168 -12.43 -23.77 3.32
C CYS A 168 -13.57 -23.28 4.22
N LYS A 169 -14.79 -23.15 3.69
CA LYS A 169 -16.00 -22.70 4.42
C LYS A 169 -15.87 -21.31 5.07
N ARG A 170 -14.85 -20.52 4.70
CA ARG A 170 -14.66 -19.15 5.16
C ARG A 170 -15.37 -18.16 4.24
N LYS A 171 -15.84 -17.07 4.85
CA LYS A 171 -16.45 -15.95 4.13
C LYS A 171 -15.37 -15.10 3.44
N THR A 172 -15.66 -14.66 2.23
CA THR A 172 -14.82 -13.75 1.43
C THR A 172 -15.15 -12.27 1.72
N PHE A 173 -14.56 -11.34 0.96
CA PHE A 173 -14.83 -9.91 1.04
C PHE A 173 -15.92 -9.46 0.03
N GLN A 174 -16.53 -8.30 0.28
CA GLN A 174 -17.43 -7.66 -0.68
C GLN A 174 -16.65 -6.75 -1.63
N THR A 175 -17.05 -6.77 -2.89
CA THR A 175 -16.59 -5.82 -3.91
C THR A 175 -17.21 -4.43 -3.69
N PRO A 176 -16.66 -3.35 -4.28
CA PRO A 176 -17.29 -2.02 -4.25
C PRO A 176 -18.74 -2.01 -4.76
N SER A 177 -19.10 -2.95 -5.64
CA SER A 177 -20.47 -3.17 -6.11
C SER A 177 -21.39 -3.89 -5.11
N GLY A 178 -20.92 -4.22 -3.90
CA GLY A 178 -21.69 -4.87 -2.83
C GLY A 178 -21.77 -6.41 -2.92
N TYR A 179 -21.33 -7.03 -4.02
CA TYR A 179 -21.33 -8.49 -4.19
C TYR A 179 -20.13 -9.15 -3.52
N TRP A 180 -20.33 -10.35 -2.96
CA TRP A 180 -19.24 -11.18 -2.43
C TRP A 180 -18.33 -11.71 -3.54
N PHE A 181 -17.01 -11.62 -3.35
CA PHE A 181 -16.02 -12.06 -4.32
C PHE A 181 -15.69 -13.57 -4.21
N LEU A 182 -16.15 -14.36 -5.19
CA LEU A 182 -15.77 -15.77 -5.36
C LEU A 182 -15.51 -16.07 -6.85
N GLU A 183 -14.57 -16.98 -7.09
CA GLU A 183 -14.22 -17.50 -8.41
C GLU A 183 -14.90 -18.86 -8.60
N VAL A 184 -15.52 -19.09 -9.76
CA VAL A 184 -16.13 -20.38 -10.06
C VAL A 184 -15.10 -21.27 -10.73
N HIS A 185 -14.95 -22.47 -10.20
CA HIS A 185 -14.03 -23.49 -10.67
C HIS A 185 -14.81 -24.75 -11.01
N HIS A 186 -14.43 -25.42 -12.10
CA HIS A 186 -15.00 -26.72 -12.45
C HIS A 186 -14.28 -27.82 -11.67
N LYS A 187 -15.00 -28.71 -10.96
CA LYS A 187 -14.42 -29.83 -10.21
C LYS A 187 -13.61 -30.73 -11.14
N THR A 188 -14.24 -31.17 -12.23
CA THR A 188 -13.57 -31.75 -13.39
C THR A 188 -13.34 -30.66 -14.42
N TRP A 189 -12.08 -30.40 -14.77
CA TRP A 189 -11.73 -29.29 -15.64
C TRP A 189 -12.31 -29.46 -17.05
N LEU A 190 -12.73 -28.36 -17.69
CA LEU A 190 -13.19 -28.39 -19.08
C LEU A 190 -12.11 -28.92 -20.04
N SER A 191 -10.83 -28.64 -19.77
CA SER A 191 -9.70 -29.16 -20.54
C SER A 191 -9.53 -30.68 -20.44
N GLU A 192 -10.10 -31.29 -19.40
CA GLU A 192 -10.09 -32.74 -19.17
C GLU A 192 -11.43 -33.39 -19.55
N GLY A 193 -12.29 -32.67 -20.28
CA GLY A 193 -13.61 -33.16 -20.71
C GLY A 193 -14.73 -32.96 -19.69
N GLY A 194 -14.51 -32.16 -18.64
CA GLY A 194 -15.55 -31.79 -17.69
C GLY A 194 -16.71 -31.04 -18.35
N ALA A 195 -17.94 -31.27 -17.87
CA ALA A 195 -19.12 -30.61 -18.38
C ALA A 195 -19.27 -29.19 -17.82
N ASP A 196 -19.79 -28.25 -18.62
CA ASP A 196 -20.08 -26.89 -18.18
C ASP A 196 -21.46 -26.81 -17.50
N THR A 197 -21.62 -27.50 -16.37
CA THR A 197 -22.88 -27.57 -15.60
C THR A 197 -22.69 -27.11 -14.16
N ILE A 198 -23.80 -26.75 -13.50
CA ILE A 198 -23.79 -26.28 -12.10
C ILE A 198 -23.23 -27.35 -11.15
N GLU A 199 -23.52 -28.62 -11.41
CA GLU A 199 -23.10 -29.75 -10.59
C GLU A 199 -21.57 -29.94 -10.61
N ASN A 200 -20.95 -29.59 -11.74
CA ASN A 200 -19.50 -29.61 -11.91
C ASN A 200 -18.83 -28.30 -11.46
N MET A 201 -19.57 -27.31 -10.95
CA MET A 201 -19.01 -26.04 -10.51
C MET A 201 -18.94 -25.93 -8.98
N VAL A 202 -17.92 -25.22 -8.49
CA VAL A 202 -17.77 -24.82 -7.08
C VAL A 202 -17.37 -23.36 -6.99
N ALA A 203 -17.82 -22.66 -5.94
CA ALA A 203 -17.44 -21.28 -5.67
C ALA A 203 -16.29 -21.22 -4.66
N LEU A 204 -15.13 -20.75 -5.10
CA LEU A 204 -13.89 -20.74 -4.31
C LEU A 204 -13.40 -19.32 -4.05
N CYS A 205 -12.76 -19.11 -2.90
CA CYS A 205 -11.97 -17.90 -2.68
C CYS A 205 -10.66 -17.96 -3.49
N PRO A 206 -10.01 -16.82 -3.79
CA PRO A 206 -8.79 -16.78 -4.62
C PRO A 206 -7.71 -17.76 -4.17
N ASN A 207 -7.51 -17.88 -2.85
CA ASN A 207 -6.50 -18.76 -2.28
C ASN A 207 -6.82 -20.24 -2.53
N CYS A 208 -8.08 -20.66 -2.34
CA CYS A 208 -8.48 -22.04 -2.59
C CYS A 208 -8.51 -22.34 -4.09
N HIS A 209 -8.94 -21.39 -4.91
CA HIS A 209 -8.95 -21.56 -6.36
C HIS A 209 -7.54 -21.79 -6.92
N ARG A 210 -6.55 -21.00 -6.48
CA ARG A 210 -5.14 -21.19 -6.86
C ARG A 210 -4.56 -22.49 -6.29
N GLN A 211 -4.98 -22.90 -5.10
CA GLN A 211 -4.60 -24.19 -4.53
C GLN A 211 -5.06 -25.37 -5.40
N GLU A 212 -6.26 -25.33 -5.99
CA GLU A 212 -6.72 -26.39 -6.90
C GLU A 212 -5.88 -26.45 -8.20
N HIS A 213 -5.39 -25.30 -8.69
CA HIS A 213 -4.54 -25.27 -9.88
C HIS A 213 -3.09 -25.69 -9.64
N PHE A 214 -2.47 -25.20 -8.56
CA PHE A 214 -1.01 -25.26 -8.36
C PHE A 214 -0.57 -25.91 -7.05
N GLY A 215 -1.52 -26.13 -6.14
CA GLY A 215 -1.22 -26.63 -4.81
C GLY A 215 -0.83 -28.10 -4.82
N SER A 216 0.01 -28.49 -3.85
CA SER A 216 0.39 -29.90 -3.60
C SER A 216 -0.78 -30.77 -3.17
N THR A 217 -1.81 -30.17 -2.58
CA THR A 217 -3.05 -30.85 -2.17
C THR A 217 -4.21 -30.20 -2.90
N ARG A 218 -4.92 -31.00 -3.69
CA ARG A 218 -6.17 -30.62 -4.31
C ARG A 218 -7.34 -31.16 -3.48
N ARG A 219 -8.40 -30.37 -3.31
CA ARG A 219 -9.52 -30.71 -2.40
C ARG A 219 -10.76 -31.24 -3.12
N TYR A 220 -10.81 -31.15 -4.46
CA TYR A 220 -11.92 -31.65 -5.26
C TYR A 220 -11.42 -32.53 -6.40
N TRP A 221 -11.49 -33.86 -6.22
CA TRP A 221 -11.33 -34.90 -7.25
C TRP A 221 -12.33 -36.01 -6.96
#